data_AF-A0A3C1JZ47-F1
#
_entry.id   AF-A0A3C1JZ47-F1
#
_cell.length_a   1.000
_cell.length_b   1.000
_cell.length_c   1.000
_cell.angle_alpha   90.00
_cell.angle_beta   90.00
_cell.angle_gamma   90.00
#
_symmetry.space_group_name_H-M   'P 1'
#
loop_
_entity.id
_entity.type
_entity.pdbx_description
1 polymer ?
#
loop_
_entity_poly.entity_id
_entity_poly.type
_entity_poly.pdbx_seq_one_letter_code
_entity_poly.pdbx_strand_id
1 'polypeptide(L)'
;MTGAIVAFHTACEKDPVEACEQDLFCDGTMEVTACCTDGTDCYYTYNGQEYPDTEQGLADLVEALDCGTTKSISIDGENDSMFVILQSLLEKARELSNRQ
;
A
#
# COMPACT_ATOMS: atom_id res chain seq x y z
N MET A 1 2.21 38.28 30.21
CA MET A 1 2.16 37.73 28.85
C MET A 1 1.77 36.27 29.00
N THR A 2 0.51 35.97 29.29
CA THR A 2 -0.64 35.94 28.36
C THR A 2 -0.38 34.99 27.20
N GLY A 3 -1.09 33.86 27.19
CA GLY A 3 -1.06 32.89 26.10
C GLY A 3 -1.98 31.70 26.40
N ALA A 4 -3.25 31.97 26.70
CA ALA A 4 -4.29 30.94 26.61
C ALA A 4 -4.55 30.67 25.12
N ILE A 5 -4.58 29.41 24.71
CA ILE A 5 -5.17 29.01 23.43
C ILE A 5 -6.34 28.09 23.78
N VAL A 6 -7.54 28.61 23.53
CA VAL A 6 -8.82 27.95 23.69
C VAL A 6 -9.38 27.63 22.30
N ALA A 7 -9.88 26.40 22.19
CA ALA A 7 -10.93 25.87 21.31
C ALA A 7 -10.69 25.81 19.80
N PHE A 8 -10.84 24.59 19.25
CA PHE A 8 -11.81 24.33 18.18
C PHE A 8 -12.47 22.95 18.41
N HIS A 9 -13.80 22.94 18.53
CA HIS A 9 -14.58 21.74 18.23
C HIS A 9 -14.52 21.61 16.70
N THR A 10 -13.59 20.83 16.18
CA THR A 10 -13.69 20.38 14.80
C THR A 10 -14.83 19.37 14.78
N ALA A 11 -15.94 19.73 14.14
CA ALA A 11 -16.78 18.72 13.53
C ALA A 11 -15.81 17.81 12.75
N CYS A 12 -15.67 16.55 13.16
CA CYS A 12 -15.05 15.54 12.31
C CYS A 12 -15.99 15.39 11.11
N GLU A 13 -15.82 16.23 10.09
CA GLU A 13 -15.85 15.71 8.74
C GLU A 13 -14.85 14.55 8.78
N LYS A 14 -15.36 13.32 8.66
CA LYS A 14 -14.50 12.16 8.53
C LYS A 14 -13.80 12.34 7.18
N ASP A 15 -12.69 13.05 7.17
CA ASP A 15 -11.74 12.96 6.08
C ASP A 15 -11.42 11.48 5.91
N PRO A 16 -11.44 10.97 4.67
CA PRO A 16 -11.32 9.56 4.42
C PRO A 16 -9.96 9.12 4.98
N VAL A 17 -9.98 8.14 5.89
CA VAL A 17 -8.79 7.81 6.67
C VAL A 17 -7.95 6.83 5.88
N GLU A 18 -6.92 7.37 5.24
CA GLU A 18 -5.90 6.57 4.60
C GLU A 18 -5.04 5.87 5.66
N ALA A 19 -4.83 4.57 5.47
CA ALA A 19 -3.90 3.78 6.25
C ALA A 19 -2.92 3.09 5.31
N CYS A 20 -1.64 3.14 5.66
CA CYS A 20 -0.57 2.56 4.87
C CYS A 20 0.22 1.54 5.68
N GLU A 21 0.61 0.45 5.02
CA GLU A 21 1.50 -0.58 5.54
C GLU A 21 2.68 -0.74 4.59
N GLN A 22 3.85 -1.00 5.15
CA GLN A 22 5.09 -1.07 4.40
C GLN A 22 5.79 -2.39 4.66
N ASP A 23 6.39 -2.97 3.63
CA ASP A 23 7.22 -4.17 3.74
C ASP A 23 8.41 -4.13 2.78
N LEU A 24 9.39 -4.96 3.06
CA LEU A 24 10.60 -5.09 2.26
C LEU A 24 10.52 -6.32 1.35
N PHE A 25 10.77 -6.10 0.07
CA PHE A 25 10.77 -7.06 -1.02
C PHE A 25 12.19 -7.23 -1.59
N CYS A 26 12.36 -8.24 -2.46
CA CYS A 26 13.64 -8.59 -3.09
C CYS A 26 14.80 -8.71 -2.07
N ASP A 27 14.73 -9.70 -1.18
CA ASP A 27 15.75 -9.93 -0.12
C ASP A 27 16.01 -8.72 0.81
N GLY A 28 14.99 -7.88 1.01
CA GLY A 28 15.06 -6.75 1.93
C GLY A 28 15.60 -5.46 1.30
N THR A 29 15.71 -5.39 -0.03
CA THR A 29 16.33 -4.26 -0.73
C THR A 29 15.34 -3.24 -1.28
N MET A 30 14.09 -3.64 -1.49
CA MET A 30 13.07 -2.80 -2.11
C MET A 30 11.91 -2.58 -1.15
N GLU A 31 11.59 -1.32 -0.89
CA GLU A 31 10.53 -0.94 0.04
C GLU A 31 9.24 -0.64 -0.72
N VAL A 32 8.20 -1.44 -0.46
CA VAL A 32 6.87 -1.22 -1.05
C VAL A 32 5.91 -0.83 0.05
N THR A 33 5.12 0.20 -0.21
CA THR A 33 4.08 0.66 0.70
C THR A 33 2.72 0.38 0.07
N ALA A 34 1.82 -0.31 0.76
CA ALA A 34 0.42 -0.43 0.37
C ALA A 34 -0.42 0.54 1.19
N CYS A 35 -1.28 1.31 0.56
CA CYS A 35 -2.18 2.26 1.21
C CYS A 35 -3.62 1.95 0.82
N CYS A 36 -4.54 2.14 1.76
CA CYS A 36 -5.97 2.02 1.52
C CYS A 36 -6.71 3.18 2.19
N THR A 37 -7.69 3.70 1.47
CA THR A 37 -8.58 4.77 1.92
C THR A 37 -10.00 4.22 2.07
N ASP A 38 -10.61 4.47 3.23
CA ASP A 38 -11.93 3.95 3.65
C ASP A 38 -12.11 2.43 3.45
N GLY A 39 -11.02 1.67 3.42
CA GLY A 39 -11.02 0.24 3.15
C GLY A 39 -11.49 -0.18 1.76
N THR A 40 -11.61 0.74 0.80
CA THR A 40 -12.05 0.48 -0.58
C THR A 40 -11.04 0.91 -1.63
N ASP A 41 -10.41 2.06 -1.45
CA ASP A 41 -9.51 2.64 -2.44
C ASP A 41 -8.07 2.31 -2.07
N CYS A 42 -7.57 1.21 -2.63
CA CYS A 42 -6.28 0.64 -2.29
C CYS A 42 -5.27 0.77 -3.45
N TYR A 43 -4.02 1.08 -3.11
CA TYR A 43 -2.92 1.23 -4.06
C TYR A 43 -1.59 0.86 -3.41
N TYR A 44 -0.60 0.55 -4.24
CA TYR A 44 0.78 0.36 -3.84
C TYR A 44 1.61 1.56 -4.26
N THR A 45 2.67 1.86 -3.52
CA THR A 45 3.66 2.87 -3.82
C THR A 45 5.03 2.24 -3.79
N TYR A 46 5.77 2.43 -4.88
CA TYR A 46 7.17 2.00 -4.98
C TYR A 46 7.95 3.06 -5.74
N ASN A 47 9.10 3.47 -5.21
CA ASN A 47 9.98 4.48 -5.81
C ASN A 47 9.27 5.81 -6.18
N GLY A 48 8.27 6.21 -5.39
CA GLY A 48 7.48 7.42 -5.62
C GLY A 48 6.43 7.31 -6.74
N GLN A 49 6.22 6.12 -7.30
CA GLN A 49 5.18 5.82 -8.26
C GLN A 49 4.05 5.03 -7.59
N GLU A 50 2.81 5.40 -7.90
CA GLU A 50 1.61 4.72 -7.43
C GLU A 50 1.16 3.66 -8.45
N TYR A 51 0.75 2.51 -7.93
CA TYR A 51 0.30 1.35 -8.68
C TYR A 51 -1.07 0.94 -8.14
N PRO A 52 -2.14 1.02 -8.95
CA PRO A 52 -3.48 0.67 -8.47
C PRO A 52 -3.59 -0.82 -8.16
N ASP A 53 -4.43 -1.19 -7.19
CA ASP A 53 -4.77 -2.60 -6.87
C ASP A 53 -5.64 -3.24 -7.97
N THR A 54 -5.02 -3.45 -9.13
CA THR A 54 -5.60 -4.11 -10.30
C THR A 54 -4.56 -5.06 -10.87
N GLU A 55 -5.00 -6.05 -11.67
CA GLU A 55 -4.07 -6.99 -12.30
C GLU A 55 -2.96 -6.28 -13.09
N GLN A 56 -3.29 -5.19 -13.81
CA GLN A 56 -2.30 -4.41 -14.56
C GLN A 56 -1.37 -3.61 -13.63
N GLY A 57 -1.90 -2.90 -12.64
CA GLY A 57 -1.07 -2.12 -11.71
C GLY A 57 -0.13 -3.01 -10.90
N LEU A 58 -0.58 -4.21 -10.54
CA LEU A 58 0.23 -5.19 -9.83
C LEU A 58 1.30 -5.81 -10.75
N ALA A 59 0.97 -6.08 -12.02
CA ALA A 59 1.96 -6.48 -13.02
C ALA A 59 3.02 -5.40 -13.22
N ASP A 60 2.62 -4.14 -13.34
CA ASP A 60 3.53 -2.99 -13.49
C ASP A 60 4.42 -2.81 -12.24
N LEU A 61 3.88 -3.02 -11.03
CA LEU A 61 4.66 -3.00 -9.79
C LEU A 61 5.70 -4.13 -9.76
N VAL A 62 5.29 -5.36 -10.08
CA VAL A 62 6.18 -6.51 -10.13
C VAL A 62 7.29 -6.30 -11.16
N GLU A 63 6.96 -5.71 -12.31
CA GLU A 63 7.93 -5.37 -13.34
C GLU A 63 8.89 -4.26 -12.87
N ALA A 64 8.39 -3.26 -12.14
CA ALA A 64 9.21 -2.18 -11.58
C ALA A 64 10.12 -2.64 -10.44
N LEU A 65 9.67 -3.62 -9.64
CA LEU A 65 10.48 -4.24 -8.60
C LEU A 65 11.64 -5.04 -9.19
N ASP A 66 11.50 -5.60 -10.39
CA ASP A 66 12.57 -6.31 -11.11
C ASP A 66 13.52 -7.10 -10.19
N CYS A 67 12.97 -7.92 -9.27
CA CYS A 67 13.71 -8.62 -8.21
C CYS A 67 14.69 -9.71 -8.75
N GLY A 68 15.16 -9.60 -9.99
CA GLY A 68 15.99 -10.60 -10.69
C GLY A 68 15.17 -11.70 -11.37
N THR A 69 13.85 -11.68 -11.25
CA THR A 69 12.93 -12.57 -11.96
C THR A 69 12.47 -11.95 -13.27
N THR A 70 13.36 -11.88 -14.25
CA THR A 70 12.96 -11.89 -15.67
C THR A 70 12.39 -13.27 -16.04
N LYS A 71 11.35 -13.69 -15.33
CA LYS A 71 10.51 -14.82 -15.70
C LYS A 71 9.12 -14.24 -15.92
N SER A 72 8.90 -13.85 -17.18
CA SER A 72 7.59 -13.84 -17.85
C SER A 72 6.44 -14.13 -16.90
N ILE A 73 5.71 -13.08 -16.49
CA ILE A 73 4.52 -13.13 -15.64
C ILE A 73 3.63 -14.28 -16.14
N SER A 74 3.83 -15.45 -15.53
CA SER A 74 3.03 -16.63 -15.68
C SER A 74 2.51 -16.81 -14.28
N ILE A 75 1.24 -16.47 -14.09
CA ILE A 75 0.51 -16.59 -12.83
C ILE A 75 0.30 -18.09 -12.56
N ASP A 76 1.39 -18.86 -12.43
CA ASP A 76 1.31 -20.33 -12.29
C ASP A 76 2.61 -20.99 -11.75
N GLY A 77 3.40 -20.36 -10.86
CA GLY A 77 4.40 -21.20 -10.17
C GLY A 77 5.53 -20.61 -9.31
N GLU A 78 6.00 -19.38 -9.52
CA GLU A 78 7.08 -18.79 -8.69
C GLU A 78 6.76 -17.37 -8.20
N ASN A 79 6.08 -16.55 -9.00
CA ASN A 79 5.65 -15.21 -8.57
C ASN A 79 4.50 -15.25 -7.55
N ASP A 80 3.83 -16.40 -7.37
CA ASP A 80 2.76 -16.59 -6.38
C ASP A 80 3.17 -16.11 -4.99
N SER A 81 4.41 -16.36 -4.58
CA SER A 81 4.87 -15.95 -3.25
C SER A 81 4.91 -14.43 -3.10
N MET A 82 5.32 -13.69 -4.14
CA MET A 82 5.38 -12.23 -4.09
C MET A 82 3.99 -11.61 -4.20
N PHE A 83 3.14 -12.14 -5.09
CA PHE A 83 1.74 -11.71 -5.18
C PHE A 83 0.99 -11.93 -3.86
N VAL A 84 1.21 -13.07 -3.19
CA VAL A 84 0.61 -13.36 -1.87
C VAL A 84 1.09 -12.39 -0.79
N ILE A 85 2.39 -12.03 -0.78
CA ILE A 85 2.92 -11.06 0.19
C ILE A 85 2.35 -9.67 -0.09
N LEU A 86 2.30 -9.23 -1.36
CA LEU A 86 1.70 -7.95 -1.75
C LEU A 86 0.22 -7.87 -1.36
N GLN A 87 -0.57 -8.90 -1.64
CA GLN A 87 -1.96 -8.98 -1.23
C GLN A 87 -2.10 -8.93 0.30
N SER A 88 -1.28 -9.69 1.03
CA SER A 88 -1.29 -9.67 2.49
C SER A 88 -0.94 -8.28 3.06
N LEU A 89 -0.04 -7.55 2.40
CA LEU A 89 0.33 -6.19 2.79
C LEU A 89 -0.84 -5.22 2.59
N LEU A 90 -1.49 -5.30 1.43
CA LEU A 90 -2.67 -4.50 1.10
C LEU A 90 -3.85 -4.82 2.02
N GLU A 91 -4.07 -6.08 2.36
CA GLU A 91 -5.10 -6.48 3.32
C GLU A 91 -4.86 -5.88 4.71
N LYS A 92 -3.60 -5.82 5.18
CA LYS A 92 -3.28 -5.13 6.44
C LYS A 92 -3.59 -3.64 6.37
N ALA A 93 -3.19 -2.96 5.29
CA ALA A 93 -3.48 -1.54 5.09
C ALA A 93 -5.01 -1.30 5.07
N ARG A 94 -5.75 -2.20 4.40
CA ARG A 94 -7.21 -2.18 4.35
C ARG A 94 -7.84 -2.38 5.71
N GLU A 95 -7.37 -3.34 6.51
CA GLU A 95 -7.88 -3.56 7.86
C GLU A 95 -7.63 -2.35 8.75
N LEU A 96 -6.47 -1.71 8.64
CA LEU A 96 -6.15 -0.51 9.42
C LEU A 96 -7.02 0.67 9.01
N SER A 97 -7.27 0.85 7.72
CA SER A 97 -8.17 1.90 7.22
C SER A 97 -9.61 1.68 7.73
N ASN A 98 -10.08 0.43 7.77
CA ASN A 98 -11.41 0.09 8.28
C ASN A 98 -11.57 0.20 9.81
N ARG A 99 -10.48 0.26 10.57
CA ARG A 99 -10.50 0.32 12.06
C ARG A 99 -10.48 1.73 12.62
N GLN A 100 -10.33 2.76 11.78
CA GLN A 100 -10.25 4.16 12.16
C GLN A 100 -11.61 4.86 12.07
#